data_AF-A0A3Q3M4N3-F1
#
_entry.id   AF-A0A3Q3M4N3-F1
#
_cell.length_a   1.000
_cell.length_b   1.000
_cell.length_c   1.000
_cell.angle_alpha   90.00
_cell.angle_beta   90.00
_cell.angle_gamma   90.00
#
_symmetry.space_group_name_H-M   'P 1'
#
loop_
_entity.id
_entity.type
_entity.pdbx_description
1 polymer ?
#
loop_
_entity_poly.entity_id
_entity_poly.type
_entity_poly.pdbx_seq_one_letter_code
_entity_poly.pdbx_strand_id
1 'polypeptide(L)'
;MAPSDVNCGGYYQGKLASYSCGSLRYFLCFDGESHTCTKALISLIGADQYIVISQSMGWTTARDYCRTYYTDLASLRNNAENQMIQNVSGQMTVWLGLFRDIWEWSDQTYSSMRYWKSDISVFSTTVGICSALVKSASGKWGEVPCGEPHPFICDCSKKDLFNFLSNK
;
A
#
# COMPACT_ATOMS: atom_id res chain seq x y z
N MET A 1 18.14 4.65 18.41
CA MET A 1 17.43 5.47 17.42
C MET A 1 16.37 4.58 16.79
N ALA A 2 15.08 4.90 16.90
CA ALA A 2 14.02 4.10 16.29
C ALA A 2 14.17 4.13 14.75
N PRO A 3 13.93 3.02 14.03
CA PRO A 3 14.00 3.00 12.57
C PRO A 3 13.04 4.06 11.99
N SER A 4 13.49 4.74 10.94
CA SER A 4 12.78 5.85 10.33
C SER A 4 11.39 5.43 9.83
N ASP A 5 10.36 5.81 10.59
CA ASP A 5 8.93 5.58 10.31
C ASP A 5 8.42 6.41 9.10
N VAL A 6 9.27 6.77 8.13
CA VAL A 6 8.99 7.81 7.12
C VAL A 6 8.43 7.28 5.80
N ASN A 7 7.74 6.14 5.81
CA ASN A 7 7.38 5.42 4.58
C ASN A 7 5.94 5.62 4.11
N CYS A 8 5.22 6.53 4.75
CA CYS A 8 3.80 6.74 4.49
C CYS A 8 3.58 7.89 3.52
N GLY A 9 2.79 7.65 2.48
CA GLY A 9 2.53 8.59 1.40
C GLY A 9 1.43 9.59 1.78
N GLY A 10 1.74 10.88 1.70
CA GLY A 10 0.78 11.96 1.82
C GLY A 10 0.69 12.79 0.55
N TYR A 11 -0.36 13.60 0.48
CA TYR A 11 -0.66 14.50 -0.62
C TYR A 11 -0.79 15.93 -0.13
N TYR A 12 -0.12 16.87 -0.81
CA TYR A 12 -0.22 18.30 -0.51
C TYR A 12 0.01 19.13 -1.77
N GLN A 13 -0.92 20.05 -2.06
CA GLN A 13 -0.81 21.02 -3.18
C GLN A 13 -0.39 20.38 -4.51
N GLY A 14 -1.05 19.30 -4.90
CA GLY A 14 -0.76 18.66 -6.18
C GLY A 14 0.39 17.65 -6.17
N LYS A 15 1.06 17.46 -5.02
CA LYS A 15 2.31 16.69 -4.93
C LYS A 15 2.19 15.52 -3.95
N LEU A 16 2.75 14.39 -4.35
CA LEU A 16 2.99 13.23 -3.47
C LEU A 16 4.28 13.45 -2.67
N ALA A 17 4.24 13.09 -1.40
CA ALA A 17 5.39 13.14 -0.51
C ALA A 17 5.37 11.96 0.47
N SER A 18 6.53 11.64 1.05
CA SER A 18 6.63 10.68 2.15
C SER A 18 6.73 11.41 3.48
N TYR A 19 6.11 10.85 4.51
CA TYR A 19 6.07 11.41 5.85
C TYR A 19 6.18 10.31 6.91
N SER A 20 6.49 10.72 8.14
CA SER A 20 6.44 9.85 9.32
C SER A 20 5.02 9.29 9.50
N CYS A 21 4.85 7.97 9.49
CA CYS A 21 3.57 7.28 9.57
C CYS A 21 2.83 7.58 10.88
N GLY A 22 3.55 7.83 11.98
CA GLY A 22 2.99 8.32 13.24
C GLY A 22 2.50 9.77 13.23
N SER A 23 2.74 10.54 12.17
CA SER A 23 2.28 11.93 12.08
C SER A 23 0.77 12.00 11.98
N LEU A 24 0.15 12.82 12.84
CA LEU A 24 -1.30 13.03 12.81
C LEU A 24 -1.66 13.93 11.63
N ARG A 25 -2.43 13.40 10.68
CA ARG A 25 -2.92 14.14 9.50
C ARG A 25 -4.34 13.73 9.15
N TYR A 26 -5.05 14.60 8.44
CA TYR A 26 -6.28 14.23 7.74
C TYR A 26 -5.98 13.13 6.72
N PHE A 27 -7.00 12.43 6.25
CA PHE A 27 -6.80 11.30 5.36
C PHE A 27 -7.95 11.13 4.38
N LEU A 28 -7.68 10.48 3.25
CA LEU A 28 -8.64 10.30 2.17
C LEU A 28 -8.92 8.82 1.97
N CYS A 29 -10.17 8.41 2.21
CA CYS A 29 -10.65 7.06 1.93
C CYS A 29 -11.21 6.97 0.50
N PHE A 30 -11.07 5.81 -0.12
CA PHE A 30 -11.79 5.43 -1.32
C PHE A 30 -12.93 4.49 -0.95
N ASP A 31 -14.09 4.68 -1.58
CA ASP A 31 -15.22 3.76 -1.50
C ASP A 31 -15.56 3.20 -2.89
N GLY A 32 -15.27 1.91 -3.07
CA GLY A 32 -15.53 1.15 -4.28
C GLY A 32 -16.89 0.45 -4.31
N GLU A 33 -17.61 0.40 -3.17
CA GLU A 33 -18.94 -0.18 -3.13
C GLU A 33 -19.96 0.89 -3.49
N SER A 34 -20.40 0.86 -4.75
CA SER A 34 -21.47 1.73 -5.25
C SER A 34 -22.79 1.40 -4.55
N HIS A 35 -23.04 1.97 -3.38
CA HIS A 35 -24.37 2.04 -2.81
C HIS A 35 -25.19 3.04 -3.62
N THR A 36 -25.71 2.56 -4.76
CA THR A 36 -26.89 3.06 -5.50
C THR A 36 -27.23 4.54 -5.36
N CYS A 37 -26.96 5.33 -6.40
CA CYS A 37 -28.01 6.18 -6.94
C CYS A 37 -28.15 5.94 -8.44
N THR A 38 -29.32 5.42 -8.78
CA THR A 38 -29.82 4.99 -10.09
C THR A 38 -29.74 6.05 -11.18
N LYS A 39 -29.24 5.64 -12.36
CA LYS A 39 -29.75 6.03 -13.69
C LYS A 39 -29.76 7.50 -14.14
N ALA A 40 -29.16 8.45 -13.41
CA ALA A 40 -29.04 9.83 -13.90
C ALA A 40 -27.57 10.27 -14.03
N LEU A 41 -27.16 10.42 -15.29
CA LEU A 41 -26.08 11.26 -15.80
C LEU A 41 -24.67 10.66 -15.79
N ILE A 42 -24.24 10.37 -17.01
CA ILE A 42 -22.91 10.02 -17.52
C ILE A 42 -21.90 11.18 -17.29
N SER A 43 -21.94 11.84 -16.13
CA SER A 43 -21.09 13.00 -15.80
C SER A 43 -20.63 13.11 -14.34
N LEU A 44 -20.96 12.16 -13.45
CA LEU A 44 -20.68 12.30 -12.00
C LEU A 44 -19.79 11.19 -11.40
N ILE A 45 -19.30 10.24 -12.19
CA ILE A 45 -18.36 9.23 -11.67
C ILE A 45 -16.98 9.89 -11.55
N GLY A 46 -16.62 10.34 -10.35
CA GLY A 46 -15.27 10.88 -10.13
C GLY A 46 -14.95 11.37 -8.72
N ALA A 47 -15.80 12.16 -8.08
CA ALA A 47 -15.47 12.75 -6.76
C ALA A 47 -16.15 12.04 -5.58
N ASP A 48 -17.37 11.51 -5.77
CA ASP A 48 -18.18 10.94 -4.68
C ASP A 48 -17.58 9.67 -4.05
N GLN A 49 -16.61 9.05 -4.73
CA GLN A 49 -15.86 7.89 -4.23
C GLN A 49 -14.68 8.26 -3.34
N TYR A 50 -14.33 9.55 -3.23
CA TYR A 50 -13.18 10.06 -2.48
C TYR A 50 -13.63 10.86 -1.25
N ILE A 51 -13.48 10.26 -0.07
CA ILE A 51 -14.02 10.78 1.18
C ILE A 51 -12.88 11.31 2.05
N VAL A 52 -12.87 12.63 2.28
CA VAL A 52 -11.89 13.26 3.18
C VAL A 52 -12.39 13.19 4.62
N ILE A 53 -11.58 12.59 5.50
CA ILE A 53 -11.82 12.54 6.94
C ILE A 53 -10.96 13.60 7.62
N SER A 54 -11.63 14.57 8.26
CA SER A 54 -11.02 15.71 8.96
C SER A 54 -10.59 15.40 10.39
N GLN A 55 -10.57 14.13 10.79
CA GLN A 55 -9.96 13.67 12.03
C GLN A 55 -8.51 13.29 11.76
N SER A 56 -7.58 13.83 12.55
CA SER A 56 -6.15 13.54 12.35
C SER A 56 -5.75 12.19 12.94
N MET A 57 -5.18 11.30 12.11
CA MET A 57 -4.73 9.97 12.51
C MET A 57 -3.34 9.65 11.92
N GLY A 58 -2.63 8.69 12.53
CA GLY A 58 -1.45 8.08 11.91
C GLY A 58 -1.84 7.21 10.71
N TRP A 59 -0.94 7.00 9.75
CA TRP A 59 -1.26 6.37 8.46
C TRP A 59 -1.87 4.98 8.61
N THR A 60 -1.31 4.11 9.46
CA THR A 60 -1.85 2.77 9.69
C THR A 60 -3.26 2.83 10.28
N THR A 61 -3.48 3.67 11.28
CA THR A 61 -4.80 3.87 11.90
C THR A 61 -5.81 4.47 10.92
N ALA A 62 -5.39 5.42 10.08
CA ALA A 62 -6.20 6.00 9.03
C ALA A 62 -6.61 4.94 7.99
N ARG A 63 -5.68 4.07 7.59
CA ARG A 63 -5.95 2.94 6.69
C ARG A 63 -6.93 1.96 7.30
N ASP A 64 -6.70 1.56 8.55
CA ASP A 64 -7.57 0.62 9.24
C ASP A 64 -8.98 1.21 9.46
N TYR A 65 -9.07 2.52 9.71
CA TYR A 65 -10.34 3.26 9.70
C TYR A 65 -11.03 3.16 8.34
N CYS A 66 -10.34 3.50 7.23
CA CYS A 66 -10.94 3.43 5.90
C CYS A 66 -11.40 2.01 5.55
N ARG A 67 -10.68 0.96 5.95
CA ARG A 67 -11.08 -0.44 5.73
C ARG A 67 -12.23 -0.91 6.61
N THR A 68 -12.48 -0.21 7.72
CA THR A 68 -13.59 -0.51 8.63
C THR A 68 -14.90 0.12 8.12
N TYR A 69 -14.83 1.34 7.58
CA TYR A 69 -16.01 2.14 7.22
C TYR A 69 -16.23 2.33 5.72
N TYR A 70 -15.22 2.08 4.89
CA TYR A 70 -15.19 2.26 3.43
C TYR A 70 -14.37 1.11 2.78
N THR A 71 -13.68 1.35 1.66
CA THR A 71 -12.81 0.34 1.03
C THR A 71 -11.37 0.38 1.55
N ASP A 72 -10.64 1.49 1.36
CA ASP A 72 -9.24 1.65 1.83
C ASP A 72 -8.84 3.14 1.77
N LEU A 73 -7.60 3.50 2.11
CA LEU A 73 -7.03 4.79 1.70
C LEU A 73 -6.98 4.89 0.18
N ALA A 74 -7.24 6.09 -0.35
CA ALA A 74 -7.28 6.28 -1.79
C ALA A 74 -5.92 6.07 -2.47
N SER A 75 -5.95 5.34 -3.57
CA SER A 75 -4.83 5.24 -4.51
C SER A 75 -4.89 6.34 -5.56
N LEU A 76 -3.74 6.71 -6.12
CA LEU A 76 -3.61 7.67 -7.21
C LEU A 76 -2.85 6.98 -8.36
N ARG A 77 -3.59 6.51 -9.36
CA ARG A 77 -3.09 5.63 -10.44
C ARG A 77 -3.01 6.32 -11.79
N ASN A 78 -3.74 7.42 -11.97
CA ASN A 78 -3.79 8.18 -13.22
C ASN A 78 -4.11 9.66 -12.98
N ASN A 79 -4.07 10.46 -14.04
CA ASN A 79 -4.26 11.91 -13.96
C ASN A 79 -5.70 12.32 -13.59
N ALA A 80 -6.72 11.52 -13.96
CA ALA A 80 -8.10 11.82 -13.60
C ALA A 80 -8.31 11.68 -12.08
N GLU A 81 -7.81 10.59 -11.49
CA GLU A 81 -7.82 10.39 -10.04
C GLU A 81 -7.05 11.49 -9.31
N ASN A 82 -5.90 11.92 -9.86
CA ASN A 82 -5.14 13.04 -9.31
C ASN A 82 -5.97 14.33 -9.26
N GLN A 83 -6.67 14.68 -10.34
CA GLN A 83 -7.53 15.87 -10.38
C GLN A 83 -8.69 15.79 -9.38
N MET A 84 -9.31 14.61 -9.25
CA MET A 84 -10.39 14.38 -8.28
C MET A 84 -9.87 14.55 -6.85
N ILE A 85 -8.73 13.94 -6.53
CA ILE A 85 -8.07 14.08 -5.21
C ILE A 85 -7.68 15.54 -4.93
N GLN A 86 -7.17 16.30 -5.91
CA GLN A 86 -6.89 17.73 -5.75
C GLN A 86 -8.13 18.52 -5.34
N ASN A 87 -9.24 18.28 -6.04
CA ASN A 87 -10.48 19.01 -5.80
C ASN A 87 -11.05 18.74 -4.40
N VAL A 88 -11.07 17.48 -3.95
CA VAL A 88 -11.63 17.13 -2.64
C VAL A 88 -10.68 17.44 -1.48
N SER A 89 -9.36 17.36 -1.68
CA SER A 89 -8.37 17.65 -0.63
C SER A 89 -8.17 19.14 -0.39
N GLY A 90 -8.47 19.99 -1.37
CA GLY A 90 -8.30 21.44 -1.26
C GLY A 90 -6.85 21.81 -0.91
N GLN A 91 -6.65 22.51 0.20
CA GLN A 91 -5.32 22.87 0.72
C GLN A 91 -4.82 21.96 1.85
N MET A 92 -5.54 20.89 2.17
CA MET A 92 -5.19 20.00 3.26
C MET A 92 -4.02 19.09 2.87
N THR A 93 -3.20 18.73 3.86
CA THR A 93 -2.31 17.58 3.71
C THR A 93 -3.06 16.32 4.15
N VAL A 94 -3.26 15.38 3.24
CA VAL A 94 -4.01 14.14 3.51
C VAL A 94 -3.15 12.90 3.32
N TRP A 95 -3.36 11.86 4.12
CA TRP A 95 -2.83 10.53 3.84
C TRP A 95 -3.51 9.89 2.62
N LEU A 96 -2.71 9.22 1.79
CA LEU A 96 -3.15 8.37 0.68
C LEU A 96 -2.66 6.94 0.87
N GLY A 97 -3.21 5.98 0.12
CA GLY A 97 -2.84 4.56 0.16
C GLY A 97 -1.47 4.25 -0.43
N LEU A 98 -0.67 5.28 -0.76
CA LEU A 98 0.70 5.13 -1.19
C LEU A 98 1.59 4.81 0.02
N PHE A 99 2.38 3.75 -0.10
CA PHE A 99 3.46 3.44 0.83
C PHE A 99 4.72 3.16 0.03
N ARG A 100 5.87 3.61 0.53
CA ARG A 100 7.15 3.36 -0.12
C ARG A 100 7.70 2.01 0.35
N ASP A 101 7.83 1.08 -0.58
CA ASP A 101 8.49 -0.20 -0.33
C ASP A 101 9.71 -0.37 -1.23
N ILE A 102 10.75 -0.95 -0.66
CA ILE A 102 11.99 -1.32 -1.34
C ILE A 102 12.13 -2.84 -1.51
N TRP A 103 11.22 -3.61 -0.90
CA TRP A 103 11.20 -5.06 -0.99
C TRP A 103 10.49 -5.48 -2.28
N GLU A 104 11.12 -6.42 -2.99
CA GLU A 104 10.61 -7.00 -4.23
C GLU A 104 10.47 -8.50 -4.05
N TRP A 105 9.39 -9.07 -4.62
CA TRP A 105 9.24 -10.52 -4.68
C TRP A 105 10.22 -11.09 -5.71
N SER A 106 10.76 -12.28 -5.42
CA SER A 106 11.72 -12.94 -6.32
C SER A 106 11.15 -13.29 -7.69
N ASP A 107 9.82 -13.38 -7.80
CA ASP A 107 9.08 -13.60 -9.04
C ASP A 107 8.67 -12.29 -9.76
N GLN A 108 9.08 -11.13 -9.22
CA GLN A 108 8.78 -9.79 -9.72
C GLN A 108 7.29 -9.41 -9.68
N THR A 109 6.48 -10.17 -8.95
CA THR A 109 5.08 -9.81 -8.74
C THR A 109 4.92 -8.65 -7.75
N TYR A 110 3.79 -7.96 -7.84
CA TYR A 110 3.42 -6.93 -6.88
C TYR A 110 2.53 -7.52 -5.78
N SER A 111 2.78 -7.15 -4.53
CA SER A 111 1.90 -7.46 -3.41
C SER A 111 1.68 -6.21 -2.56
N SER A 112 0.46 -6.04 -2.06
CA SER A 112 0.10 -5.03 -1.06
C SER A 112 0.16 -5.55 0.38
N MET A 113 0.35 -6.86 0.57
CA MET A 113 0.39 -7.48 1.91
C MET A 113 1.71 -7.16 2.60
N ARG A 114 1.67 -6.64 3.82
CA ARG A 114 2.87 -6.42 4.63
C ARG A 114 2.64 -7.01 6.01
N TYR A 115 3.34 -8.11 6.30
CA TYR A 115 3.22 -8.83 7.57
C TYR A 115 4.53 -8.81 8.37
N TRP A 116 5.23 -7.67 8.33
CA TRP A 116 6.49 -7.45 9.05
C TRP A 116 6.32 -7.54 10.57
N LYS A 117 7.38 -8.00 11.25
CA LYS A 117 7.51 -7.80 12.69
C LYS A 117 7.58 -6.30 13.01
N SER A 118 7.03 -5.89 14.15
CA SER A 118 6.76 -4.48 14.48
C SER A 118 7.99 -3.59 14.64
N ASP A 119 9.17 -4.18 14.73
CA ASP A 119 10.48 -3.53 14.90
C ASP A 119 11.23 -3.28 13.59
N ILE A 120 10.67 -3.66 12.43
CA ILE A 120 11.31 -3.43 11.13
C ILE A 120 10.77 -2.18 10.43
N SER A 121 11.69 -1.32 10.00
CA SER A 121 11.42 -0.33 8.96
C SER A 121 11.36 -1.04 7.62
N VAL A 122 10.26 -0.86 6.90
CA VAL A 122 10.13 -1.30 5.50
C VAL A 122 11.24 -0.69 4.63
N PHE A 123 11.83 0.43 5.06
CA PHE A 123 13.01 1.04 4.45
C PHE A 123 14.30 0.54 5.11
N SER A 124 14.99 -0.38 4.46
CA SER A 124 16.30 -0.90 4.83
C SER A 124 17.30 -0.60 3.73
N THR A 125 18.30 0.24 3.99
CA THR A 125 19.37 0.52 3.01
C THR A 125 20.46 -0.56 3.01
N THR A 126 20.26 -1.64 3.77
CA THR A 126 21.26 -2.69 3.95
C THR A 126 21.24 -3.65 2.77
N VAL A 127 22.34 -3.68 2.02
CA VAL A 127 22.55 -4.62 0.92
C VAL A 127 22.78 -6.04 1.48
N GLY A 128 22.28 -7.06 0.80
CA GLY A 128 22.50 -8.47 1.18
C GLY A 128 21.53 -9.01 2.24
N ILE A 129 20.42 -8.30 2.48
CA ILE A 129 19.34 -8.73 3.35
C ILE A 129 18.16 -9.23 2.52
N CYS A 130 17.63 -10.38 2.90
CA CYS A 130 16.46 -11.03 2.34
C CYS A 130 15.36 -11.14 3.40
N SER A 131 14.13 -11.44 2.99
CA SER A 131 13.00 -11.61 3.91
C SER A 131 12.69 -13.08 4.16
N ALA A 132 12.34 -13.42 5.40
CA ALA A 132 11.89 -14.76 5.78
C ALA A 132 10.73 -14.73 6.78
N LEU A 133 9.96 -15.82 6.85
CA LEU A 133 8.97 -16.04 7.89
C LEU A 133 9.67 -16.38 9.22
N VAL A 134 9.53 -15.53 10.23
CA VAL A 134 10.18 -15.71 11.52
C VAL A 134 9.23 -16.42 12.49
N LYS A 135 9.48 -17.71 12.75
CA LYS A 135 8.62 -18.53 13.62
C LYS A 135 8.48 -17.96 15.04
N SER A 136 9.57 -17.43 15.61
CA SER A 136 9.55 -16.78 16.94
C SER A 136 8.72 -15.50 16.98
N ALA A 137 8.42 -14.90 15.82
CA ALA A 137 7.56 -13.73 15.67
C ALA A 137 6.15 -14.10 15.15
N SER A 138 5.68 -15.33 15.43
CA SER A 138 4.37 -15.82 14.98
C SER A 138 4.21 -15.83 13.45
N GLY A 139 5.29 -16.09 12.71
CA GLY A 139 5.27 -16.13 11.25
C GLY A 139 5.29 -14.75 10.59
N LYS A 140 5.50 -13.67 11.35
CA LYS A 140 5.76 -12.35 10.79
C LYS A 140 7.07 -12.33 9.99
N TRP A 141 7.14 -11.46 9.00
CA TRP A 141 8.28 -11.31 8.13
C TRP A 141 9.41 -10.60 8.88
N GLY A 142 10.63 -11.07 8.68
CA GLY A 142 11.83 -10.46 9.23
C GLY A 142 12.97 -10.47 8.23
N GLU A 143 13.95 -9.62 8.49
CA GLU A 143 15.20 -9.55 7.76
C GLU A 143 16.14 -10.70 8.17
N VAL A 144 16.75 -11.36 7.19
CA VAL A 144 17.81 -12.36 7.35
C VAL A 144 18.91 -12.12 6.32
N PRO A 145 20.18 -12.45 6.60
CA PRO A 145 21.23 -12.43 5.59
C PRO A 145 20.88 -13.37 4.42
N CYS A 146 20.95 -12.88 3.18
CA CYS A 146 20.59 -13.68 2.00
C CYS A 146 21.44 -14.95 1.82
N GLY A 147 22.68 -14.94 2.35
CA GLY A 147 23.60 -16.07 2.27
C GLY A 147 23.39 -17.14 3.34
N GLU A 148 22.50 -16.91 4.31
CA GLU A 148 22.22 -17.87 5.36
C GLU A 148 21.26 -18.96 4.83
N PRO A 149 21.60 -20.26 4.95
CA PRO A 149 20.74 -21.33 4.48
C PRO A 149 19.52 -21.50 5.37
N HIS A 150 18.32 -21.43 4.79
CA HIS A 150 17.04 -21.64 5.47
C HIS A 150 16.14 -22.60 4.68
N PRO A 151 15.24 -23.35 5.33
CA PRO A 151 14.14 -24.03 4.63
C PRO A 151 13.26 -23.02 3.86
N PHE A 152 12.70 -23.44 2.73
CA PHE A 152 11.95 -22.56 1.82
C PHE A 152 10.62 -23.18 1.35
N ILE A 153 9.74 -22.33 0.82
CA ILE A 153 8.43 -22.69 0.26
C ILE A 153 8.42 -22.23 -1.20
N CYS A 154 7.91 -23.06 -2.11
CA CYS A 154 7.73 -22.71 -3.52
C CYS A 154 6.24 -22.55 -3.85
N ASP A 155 5.94 -21.64 -4.79
CA ASP A 155 4.61 -21.58 -5.41
C ASP A 155 4.48 -22.69 -6.47
N CYS A 156 3.27 -23.25 -6.57
CA CYS A 156 2.89 -24.27 -7.55
C CYS A 156 2.23 -23.63 -8.77
N SER A 157 2.72 -22.50 -9.26
CA SER A 157 2.30 -21.95 -10.55
C SER A 157 2.95 -22.75 -11.68
N LYS A 158 2.14 -23.25 -12.61
CA LYS A 158 2.63 -24.03 -13.77
C LYS A 158 3.55 -23.13 -14.59
N LYS A 159 4.86 -23.42 -14.62
CA LYS A 159 5.72 -22.95 -15.72
C LYS A 159 5.08 -23.45 -17.02
N ASP A 160 4.72 -22.54 -17.90
CA ASP A 160 3.85 -22.80 -19.05
C ASP A 160 4.04 -24.18 -19.71
N LEU A 161 2.93 -24.90 -19.86
CA LEU A 161 2.80 -26.08 -20.73
C LEU A 161 3.13 -25.78 -22.21
N PHE A 162 3.39 -24.52 -22.59
CA PHE A 162 3.77 -24.11 -23.94
C PHE A 162 5.12 -24.67 -24.40
N ASN A 163 6.06 -24.96 -23.49
CA ASN A 163 7.37 -25.50 -23.89
C ASN A 163 7.36 -27.03 -24.14
N PHE A 164 6.32 -27.75 -23.72
CA PHE A 164 6.19 -29.19 -23.96
C PHE A 164 5.42 -29.53 -25.24
N LEU A 165 4.51 -28.66 -25.70
CA LEU A 165 3.76 -28.85 -26.95
C LEU A 165 4.45 -28.28 -28.19
N SER A 166 5.54 -27.53 -28.02
CA SER A 166 6.34 -26.95 -29.11
C SER A 166 7.52 -27.83 -29.54
N ASN A 167 7.73 -28.97 -28.87
CA ASN A 167 8.75 -29.98 -29.20
C ASN A 167 8.10 -31.31 -29.64
N LYS A 168 7.07 -31.24 -30.48
CA LYS A 168 6.52 -32.41 -31.16
C LYS A 168 6.22 -32.13 -32.62
#